data_AF-A0A376RAF6-F1
#
_entry.id   AF-A0A376RAF6-F1
#
_cell.length_a   1.000
_cell.length_b   1.000
_cell.length_c   1.000
_cell.angle_alpha   90.00
_cell.angle_beta   90.00
_cell.angle_gamma   90.00
#
_symmetry.space_group_name_H-M   'P 1'
#
loop_
_entity.id
_entity.type
_entity.pdbx_description
1 polymer ?
#
loop_
_entity_poly.entity_id
_entity_poly.type
_entity_poly.pdbx_seq_one_letter_code
_entity_poly.pdbx_strand_id
1 'polypeptide(L)' 'MLPRSGLGHKHGIVLGNLVGLIDSDYQGQLMISVWNRGQDSFTIQPGERIAQMIFVPGSTG' A
#
# COMPACT_ATOMS: atom_id res chain seq x y z
N MET A 1 -5.86 0.99 2.91
CA MET A 1 -4.86 0.32 2.04
C MET A 1 -3.88 -0.45 2.87
N LEU A 2 -3.52 -1.67 2.42
CA LEU A 2 -2.60 -2.57 3.09
C LEU A 2 -1.48 -3.04 2.14
N PRO A 3 -0.29 -3.39 2.68
CA PRO A 3 0.77 -4.01 1.90
C PRO A 3 0.34 -5.41 1.43
N ARG A 4 0.92 -5.85 0.30
CA ARG A 4 0.82 -7.25 -0.11
C ARG A 4 1.85 -8.08 0.65
N SER A 5 1.38 -9.12 1.35
CA SER A 5 2.24 -10.01 2.14
C SER A 5 3.40 -10.63 1.34
N GLY A 6 3.15 -11.00 0.09
CA GLY A 6 4.17 -11.58 -0.80
C GLY A 6 5.34 -10.63 -1.10
N LEU A 7 5.07 -9.35 -1.38
CA LEU A 7 6.13 -8.36 -1.66
C LEU A 7 6.93 -8.02 -0.40
N GLY A 8 6.24 -7.85 0.73
CA GLY A 8 6.88 -7.52 2.00
C GLY A 8 7.75 -8.64 2.57
N HIS A 9 7.33 -9.90 2.38
CA HIS A 9 8.08 -11.07 2.85
C HIS A 9 9.24 -11.45 1.91
N LYS A 10 9.03 -11.44 0.58
CA LYS A 10 10.04 -11.91 -0.38
C LYS A 10 11.07 -10.86 -0.78
N HIS A 11 10.67 -9.59 -0.84
CA HIS A 11 11.49 -8.52 -1.42
C HIS A 11 11.69 -7.32 -0.47
N GLY A 12 11.11 -7.36 0.74
CA GLY A 12 11.21 -6.24 1.67
C GLY A 12 10.45 -4.99 1.23
N ILE A 13 9.48 -5.12 0.30
CA ILE A 13 8.68 -3.99 -0.18
C ILE A 13 7.42 -3.86 0.66
N VAL A 14 7.34 -2.78 1.45
CA VAL A 14 6.25 -2.50 2.39
C VAL A 14 5.63 -1.14 2.13
N LEU A 15 4.49 -0.86 2.76
CA LEU A 15 3.92 0.49 2.78
C LEU A 15 4.64 1.34 3.82
N GLY A 16 5.12 2.53 3.45
CA GLY A 16 5.82 3.44 4.35
C GLY A 16 4.93 3.93 5.50
N ASN A 17 3.64 4.09 5.25
CA ASN A 17 2.64 4.42 6.28
C ASN A 17 2.03 3.18 6.98
N LEU A 18 2.47 1.97 6.61
CA LEU A 18 1.95 0.65 7.04
C LEU A 18 0.48 0.40 6.67
N VAL A 19 -0.42 1.31 7.04
CA VAL A 19 -1.84 1.31 6.70
C VAL A 19 -2.23 2.70 6.22
N GLY A 20 -2.81 2.80 5.03
CA GLY A 20 -3.43 4.03 4.55
C GLY A 20 -4.92 4.06 4.86
N LEU A 21 -5.37 5.03 5.68
CA LEU A 21 -6.79 5.38 5.75
C LEU A 21 -7.11 6.32 4.58
N ILE A 22 -8.22 6.07 3.90
CA ILE A 22 -8.73 6.91 2.81
C ILE A 22 -10.12 7.35 3.24
N ASP A 23 -10.32 8.66 3.37
CA ASP A 23 -11.59 9.24 3.73
C ASP A 23 -12.60 9.12 2.58
N SER A 24 -13.89 9.06 2.92
CA SER A 24 -14.97 8.84 1.93
C SER A 24 -15.14 9.98 0.94
N ASP A 25 -14.68 11.18 1.28
CA ASP A 25 -14.72 12.39 0.47
C ASP A 25 -13.42 12.65 -0.31
N TYR A 26 -12.42 11.76 -0.20
CA TYR A 26 -11.17 11.89 -0.93
C TYR A 26 -11.37 11.64 -2.44
N GLN A 27 -11.11 12.67 -3.26
CA GLN A 27 -11.21 12.61 -4.72
C GLN A 27 -9.87 12.72 -5.45
N GLY A 28 -8.77 12.83 -4.71
CA GLY A 28 -7.45 12.92 -5.29
C GLY A 28 -6.97 11.61 -5.93
N GLN A 29 -5.86 11.70 -6.66
CA GLN A 29 -5.16 10.50 -7.13
C GLN A 29 -4.63 9.70 -5.93
N LEU A 30 -4.97 8.42 -5.87
CA LEU A 30 -4.44 7.52 -4.85
C LEU A 30 -2.96 7.27 -5.07
N MET A 31 -2.15 7.64 -4.08
CA MET A 31 -0.71 7.43 -4.07
C MET A 31 -0.33 6.36 -3.05
N ILE A 32 0.66 5.53 -3.39
CA ILE A 32 1.16 4.47 -2.52
C ILE A 32 2.55 4.87 -2.03
N SER A 33 2.68 5.14 -0.72
CA SER A 33 3.99 5.31 -0.11
C SER A 33 4.66 3.94 0.01
N VAL A 34 5.68 3.70 -0.81
CA VAL A 34 6.44 2.44 -0.82
C VAL A 34 7.76 2.63 -0.09
N TRP A 35 8.08 1.71 0.81
CA TRP A 35 9.39 1.62 1.44
C TRP A 35 10.04 0.29 1.10
N ASN A 36 11.25 0.37 0.52
CA ASN A 36 12.14 -0.76 0.40
C ASN A 36 12.98 -0.88 1.69
N ARG A 37 12.66 -1.86 2.53
CA ARG A 37 13.43 -2.24 3.73
C ARG A 37 14.34 -3.45 3.49
N GLY A 38 14.42 -3.92 2.25
CA GLY A 38 15.35 -4.97 1.82
C GLY A 38 16.77 -4.43 1.65
N GLN A 39 17.69 -5.33 1.29
CA GLN A 39 19.08 -4.96 0.98
C GLN A 39 19.31 -4.76 -0.52
N ASP A 40 18.42 -5.30 -1.35
CA ASP A 40 18.52 -5.23 -2.81
C ASP A 40 17.63 -4.14 -3.39
N SER A 41 18.02 -3.62 -4.55
CA SER A 41 17.14 -2.75 -5.34
C SER A 41 15.94 -3.53 -5.87
N PHE A 42 14.80 -2.84 -6.01
CA PHE A 42 13.57 -3.43 -6.53
C PHE A 42 12.91 -2.48 -7.53
N THR A 43 12.62 -2.98 -8.72
CA THR A 43 11.96 -2.22 -9.78
C THR A 43 10.50 -2.63 -9.86
N ILE A 44 9.59 -1.68 -9.62
CA ILE A 44 8.15 -1.86 -9.81
C ILE A 44 7.84 -1.63 -11.28
N GLN A 45 7.21 -2.60 -11.94
CA GLN A 45 6.81 -2.47 -13.34
C GLN A 45 5.41 -1.86 -13.50
N PRO A 46 5.12 -1.15 -14.61
CA PRO A 46 3.76 -0.70 -14.90
C PRO A 46 2.76 -1.87 -14.87
N GLY A 47 1.63 -1.68 -14.17
CA GLY A 47 0.61 -2.72 -13.98
C GLY A 47 0.89 -3.73 -12.86
N GLU A 48 2.05 -3.65 -12.19
CA GLU A 48 2.35 -4.51 -11.05
C GLU A 48 1.49 -4.17 -9.83
N ARG A 49 0.94 -5.20 -9.18
CA ARG A 49 0.11 -5.03 -7.98
C ARG A 49 1.00 -4.85 -6.75
N ILE A 50 1.04 -3.65 -6.19
CA ILE A 50 1.91 -3.30 -5.04
C ILE A 50 1.20 -3.18 -3.69
N ALA A 51 -0.12 -2.97 -3.69
CA ALA A 51 -0.92 -2.81 -2.48
C ALA A 51 -2.34 -3.36 -2.71
N GLN A 52 -3.11 -3.49 -1.63
CA GLN A 52 -4.51 -3.92 -1.68
C GLN A 52 -5.41 -2.98 -0.88
N MET A 53 -6.65 -2.81 -1.34
CA MET A 53 -7.66 -2.01 -0.68
C MET A 53 -8.66 -2.92 0.03
N ILE A 54 -9.04 -2.55 1.25
CA ILE A 54 -10.11 -3.20 2.01
C ILE A 54 -11.08 -2.10 2.38
N PHE A 55 -12.37 -2.32 2.07
CA PHE A 55 -13.45 -1.48 2.54
C PHE A 55 -13.92 -2.01 3.89
N VAL A 56 -13.98 -1.13 4.89
CA VAL A 56 -14.48 -1.42 6.22
C VAL A 56 -15.69 -0.53 6.51
N PRO A 57 -16.71 -1.00 7.25
CA PRO A 57 -17.80 -0.13 7.67
C PRO A 57 -17.27 1.03 8.51
N GLY A 58 -17.63 2.26 8.13
CA GLY A 58 -17.38 3.44 8.96
C GLY A 58 -18.43 3.53 10.07
N SER A 59 -18.01 3.79 11.30
CA SER A 59 -18.94 4.18 12.38
C SER A 59 -19.22 5.67 12.27
N THR A 60 -20.43 6.05 11.85
CA THR A 60 -20.94 7.41 12.05
C THR A 60 -21.43 7.49 13.49
N GLY A 61 -20.63 8.10 14.36
CA GLY A 61 -21.07 8.50 15.70
C GLY A 61 -22.10 9.62 15.63
#